data_AF-A0A2H0WUL4-F1
#
_entry.id   AF-A0A2H0WUL4-F1
#
_cell.length_a   1.000
_cell.length_b   1.000
_cell.length_c   1.000
_cell.angle_alpha   90.00
_cell.angle_beta   90.00
_cell.angle_gamma   90.00
#
_symmetry.space_group_name_H-M   'P 1'
#
loop_
_entity.id
_entity.type
_entity.pdbx_description
1 polymer ?
#
loop_
_entity_poly.entity_id
_entity_poly.type
_entity_poly.pdbx_seq_one_letter_code
_entity_poly.pdbx_strand_id
1 'polypeptide(L)'
;MKFPIFSELISTSRYLVAFVSLVVTALYLLSLSERVRAFIYKQSYTKKEKAGLILFFGVLGILASEFGLKLFGIIFNFRDCIAIFAGILGGPVVGIGAGLISGLYRMTGVIWTGFTGTIGFWSAIGCGVATVGAGFVGAWLSKYRKINIKTITNKEVLLVVLITAFWEVIHLEVIVPLISPLYTTKTISEIAILFAQQLLIPMVIANALGILLFLLIAKDIALKREAELALKELRKAEEEIKEIEEKK
;
A
#
# COMPACT_ATOMS: atom_id res chain seq x y z
N MET A 1 39.38 0.84 -0.15
CA MET A 1 38.04 1.30 0.26
C MET A 1 37.03 0.21 -0.12
N LYS A 2 36.54 -0.58 0.84
CA LYS A 2 35.43 -1.51 0.59
C LYS A 2 34.16 -0.66 0.53
N PHE A 3 33.46 -0.63 -0.60
CA PHE A 3 32.22 0.12 -0.73
C PHE A 3 31.15 -0.43 0.23
N PRO A 4 30.77 0.29 1.31
CA PRO A 4 29.72 -0.15 2.24
C PRO A 4 28.34 -0.26 1.55
N ILE A 5 28.21 0.40 0.40
CA ILE A 5 27.03 0.42 -0.47
C ILE A 5 26.54 -1.00 -0.83
N PHE A 6 27.44 -1.93 -1.13
CA PHE A 6 27.04 -3.25 -1.62
C PHE A 6 26.42 -4.11 -0.52
N SER A 7 26.99 -4.07 0.69
CA SER A 7 26.43 -4.76 1.87
C SER A 7 25.10 -4.17 2.31
N GLU A 8 24.94 -2.85 2.23
CA GLU A 8 23.71 -2.16 2.61
C GLU A 8 22.60 -2.36 1.58
N LEU A 9 22.93 -2.39 0.29
CA LEU A 9 22.01 -2.75 -0.78
C LEU A 9 21.51 -4.19 -0.63
N ILE A 10 22.39 -5.13 -0.27
CA ILE A 10 22.02 -6.52 0.03
C ILE A 10 21.13 -6.61 1.27
N SER A 11 21.43 -5.84 2.33
CA SER A 11 20.59 -5.80 3.52
C SER A 11 19.20 -5.25 3.22
N THR A 12 19.13 -4.19 2.43
CA THR A 12 17.88 -3.54 1.99
C THR A 12 17.05 -4.49 1.14
N SER A 13 17.66 -5.17 0.18
CA SER A 13 16.96 -6.13 -0.68
C SER A 13 16.46 -7.35 0.09
N ARG A 14 17.25 -7.89 1.04
CA ARG A 14 16.82 -9.01 1.91
C ARG A 14 15.65 -8.62 2.79
N TYR A 15 15.72 -7.44 3.41
CA TYR A 15 14.63 -6.92 4.22
C TYR A 15 13.36 -6.75 3.37
N LEU A 16 13.50 -6.19 2.17
CA LEU A 16 12.39 -6.02 1.24
C LEU A 16 11.72 -7.33 0.85
N VAL A 17 12.51 -8.33 0.48
CA VAL A 17 12.00 -9.64 0.11
C VAL A 17 11.27 -10.28 1.29
N ALA A 18 11.87 -10.27 2.49
CA ALA A 18 11.24 -10.85 3.68
C ALA A 18 9.93 -10.12 4.04
N PHE A 19 9.96 -8.79 3.98
CA PHE A 19 8.83 -7.94 4.31
C PHE A 19 7.67 -8.16 3.32
N VAL A 20 7.96 -8.11 2.01
CA VAL A 20 6.97 -8.37 0.95
C VAL A 20 6.42 -9.78 1.07
N SER A 21 7.27 -10.78 1.34
CA SER A 21 6.84 -12.17 1.53
C SER A 21 5.88 -12.32 2.70
N LEU A 22 6.16 -11.66 3.82
CA LEU A 22 5.28 -11.68 5.00
C LEU A 22 3.92 -11.05 4.67
N VAL A 23 3.90 -9.89 4.01
CA VAL A 23 2.65 -9.21 3.63
C VAL A 23 1.86 -10.04 2.62
N VAL A 24 2.49 -10.57 1.60
CA VAL A 24 1.85 -11.47 0.63
C VAL A 24 1.26 -12.68 1.33
N THR A 25 2.02 -13.30 2.23
CA THR A 25 1.56 -14.47 2.99
C THR A 25 0.35 -14.11 3.85
N ALA A 26 0.40 -13.00 4.57
CA ALA A 26 -0.71 -12.53 5.40
C ALA A 26 -1.97 -12.26 4.56
N LEU A 27 -1.85 -11.55 3.44
CA LEU A 27 -2.97 -11.28 2.54
C LEU A 27 -3.53 -12.56 1.90
N TYR A 28 -2.65 -13.49 1.53
CA TYR A 28 -3.06 -14.79 1.00
C TYR A 28 -3.81 -15.60 2.05
N LEU A 29 -3.34 -15.65 3.29
CA LEU A 29 -4.08 -16.31 4.38
C LEU A 29 -5.44 -15.66 4.62
N LEU A 30 -5.53 -14.32 4.54
CA LEU A 30 -6.80 -13.61 4.60
C LEU A 30 -7.71 -13.97 3.42
N SER A 31 -7.16 -14.17 2.22
CA SER A 31 -7.91 -14.59 1.01
C SER A 31 -8.63 -15.93 1.16
N LEU A 32 -8.13 -16.82 2.04
CA LEU A 32 -8.71 -18.14 2.28
C LEU A 32 -10.07 -18.07 2.98
N SER A 33 -10.37 -16.97 3.69
CA SER A 33 -11.64 -16.78 4.39
C SER A 33 -12.75 -16.33 3.44
N GLU A 34 -13.87 -17.06 3.41
CA GLU A 34 -15.05 -16.68 2.62
C GLU A 34 -15.57 -15.28 2.99
N ARG A 35 -15.49 -14.92 4.28
CA ARG A 35 -15.93 -13.61 4.79
C ARG A 35 -15.09 -12.49 4.19
N VAL A 36 -13.78 -12.69 4.09
CA VAL A 36 -12.86 -11.73 3.48
C VAL A 36 -13.12 -11.63 1.97
N ARG A 37 -13.32 -12.76 1.28
CA ARG A 37 -13.68 -12.75 -0.15
C ARG A 37 -14.98 -12.00 -0.42
N ALA A 38 -16.02 -12.27 0.36
CA ALA A 38 -17.30 -11.58 0.27
C ALA A 38 -17.16 -10.06 0.54
N PHE A 39 -16.29 -9.69 1.49
CA PHE A 39 -16.03 -8.30 1.82
C PHE A 39 -15.26 -7.57 0.71
N ILE A 40 -14.22 -8.18 0.12
CA ILE A 40 -13.47 -7.60 -1.00
C ILE A 40 -14.34 -7.51 -2.27
N TYR A 41 -15.20 -8.50 -2.52
CA TYR A 41 -16.15 -8.49 -3.63
C TYR A 41 -17.39 -7.62 -3.38
N LYS A 42 -17.47 -6.84 -2.31
CA LYS A 42 -18.67 -6.02 -2.03
C LYS A 42 -18.78 -4.85 -3.03
N GLN A 43 -20.00 -4.54 -3.49
CA GLN A 43 -20.21 -3.42 -4.44
C GLN A 43 -20.05 -2.05 -3.78
N SER A 44 -20.47 -1.93 -2.54
CA SER A 44 -20.37 -0.70 -1.78
C SER A 44 -20.17 -0.99 -0.30
N TYR A 45 -19.28 -0.24 0.31
CA TYR A 45 -19.03 -0.29 1.75
C TYR A 45 -19.92 0.72 2.47
N THR A 46 -20.55 0.27 3.56
CA THR A 46 -21.25 1.12 4.51
C THR A 46 -20.27 2.07 5.20
N LYS A 47 -20.78 3.13 5.85
CA LYS A 47 -19.93 4.07 6.60
C LYS A 47 -19.07 3.37 7.67
N LYS A 48 -19.64 2.38 8.37
CA LYS A 48 -18.92 1.59 9.39
C LYS A 48 -17.81 0.75 8.79
N GLU A 49 -18.07 0.10 7.65
CA GLU A 49 -17.05 -0.70 6.96
C GLU A 49 -15.94 0.15 6.37
N LYS A 50 -16.27 1.35 5.84
CA LYS A 50 -15.25 2.32 5.41
C LYS A 50 -14.40 2.79 6.59
N ALA A 51 -14.99 3.06 7.74
CA ALA A 51 -14.24 3.40 8.95
C ALA A 51 -13.32 2.25 9.39
N GLY A 52 -13.80 1.01 9.32
CA GLY A 52 -12.99 -0.19 9.57
C GLY A 52 -11.81 -0.32 8.60
N LEU A 53 -12.04 -0.08 7.30
CA LEU A 53 -10.98 -0.08 6.28
C LEU A 53 -9.95 1.03 6.50
N ILE A 54 -10.40 2.24 6.84
CA ILE A 54 -9.52 3.37 7.18
C ILE A 54 -8.61 2.99 8.34
N LEU A 55 -9.18 2.43 9.41
CA LEU A 55 -8.41 2.02 10.58
C LEU A 55 -7.45 0.88 10.23
N PHE A 56 -7.91 -0.13 9.51
CA PHE A 56 -7.10 -1.29 9.11
C PHE A 56 -5.88 -0.87 8.29
N PHE A 57 -6.08 -0.13 7.20
CA PHE A 57 -4.97 0.32 6.36
C PHE A 57 -4.11 1.40 7.03
N GLY A 58 -4.72 2.27 7.84
CA GLY A 58 -3.99 3.20 8.69
C GLY A 58 -3.02 2.48 9.63
N VAL A 59 -3.50 1.44 10.34
CA VAL A 59 -2.68 0.59 11.22
C VAL A 59 -1.61 -0.14 10.42
N LEU A 60 -1.92 -0.71 9.25
CA LEU A 60 -0.88 -1.31 8.40
C LEU A 60 0.22 -0.30 8.03
N GLY A 61 -0.14 0.95 7.73
CA GLY A 61 0.82 2.00 7.46
C GLY A 61 1.63 2.45 8.69
N ILE A 62 1.04 2.36 9.90
CA ILE A 62 1.75 2.52 11.18
C ILE A 62 2.79 1.40 11.34
N LEU A 63 2.37 0.15 11.17
CA LEU A 63 3.26 -1.02 11.27
C LEU A 63 4.39 -0.94 10.23
N ALA A 64 4.11 -0.45 9.02
CA ALA A 64 5.14 -0.20 8.00
C ALA A 64 6.18 0.84 8.47
N SER A 65 5.79 1.83 9.28
CA SER A 65 6.72 2.81 9.86
C SER A 65 7.52 2.24 11.03
N GLU A 66 6.91 1.39 11.85
CA GLU A 66 7.54 0.78 13.01
C GLU A 66 8.55 -0.31 12.65
N PHE A 67 8.15 -1.21 11.75
CA PHE A 67 8.99 -2.33 11.33
C PHE A 67 9.94 -1.97 10.20
N GLY A 68 9.82 -0.77 9.61
CA GLY A 68 10.63 -0.29 8.50
C GLY A 68 12.14 -0.40 8.76
N LEU A 69 12.91 -0.64 7.71
CA LEU A 69 14.36 -0.77 7.81
C LEU A 69 14.98 0.61 8.08
N LYS A 70 15.82 0.69 9.11
CA LYS A 70 16.46 1.93 9.54
C LYS A 70 17.87 2.01 8.95
N LEU A 71 18.06 2.87 7.95
CA LEU A 71 19.36 3.09 7.28
C LEU A 71 19.63 4.58 7.13
N PHE A 72 20.88 5.01 7.31
CA PHE A 72 21.30 6.41 7.16
C PHE A 72 20.48 7.43 7.96
N GLY A 73 19.92 7.00 9.10
CA GLY A 73 19.02 7.85 9.87
C GLY A 73 17.69 8.13 9.15
N ILE A 74 17.22 7.22 8.29
CA ILE A 74 15.96 7.27 7.54
C ILE A 74 15.23 5.92 7.73
N ILE A 75 13.89 5.95 7.69
CA ILE A 75 13.09 4.73 7.71
C ILE A 75 12.65 4.39 6.30
N PHE A 76 13.13 3.26 5.81
CA PHE A 76 12.77 2.64 4.54
C PHE A 76 11.53 1.74 4.73
N ASN A 77 10.49 1.93 3.92
CA ASN A 77 9.27 1.11 3.94
C ASN A 77 8.47 1.22 2.63
N PHE A 78 7.29 0.60 2.60
CA PHE A 78 6.36 0.47 1.47
C PHE A 78 5.00 1.12 1.81
N ARG A 79 5.01 2.12 2.70
CA ARG A 79 3.79 2.72 3.29
C ARG A 79 2.90 3.40 2.26
N ASP A 80 3.50 4.01 1.24
CA ASP A 80 2.77 4.75 0.21
C ASP A 80 1.90 3.82 -0.64
N CYS A 81 2.38 2.61 -0.95
CA CYS A 81 1.59 1.64 -1.69
C CYS A 81 0.36 1.12 -0.89
N ILE A 82 0.45 1.04 0.45
CA ILE A 82 -0.69 0.71 1.32
C ILE A 82 -1.78 1.79 1.19
N ALA A 83 -1.40 3.07 1.29
CA ALA A 83 -2.35 4.18 1.22
C ALA A 83 -3.01 4.28 -0.17
N ILE A 84 -2.25 4.07 -1.24
CA ILE A 84 -2.78 4.01 -2.61
C ILE A 84 -3.77 2.85 -2.77
N PHE A 85 -3.40 1.65 -2.29
CA PHE A 85 -4.26 0.47 -2.36
C PHE A 85 -5.56 0.65 -1.57
N ALA A 86 -5.50 1.26 -0.39
CA ALA A 86 -6.67 1.57 0.43
C ALA A 86 -7.69 2.43 -0.34
N GLY A 87 -7.20 3.39 -1.13
CA GLY A 87 -8.02 4.21 -2.02
C GLY A 87 -8.67 3.41 -3.15
N ILE A 88 -7.94 2.49 -3.76
CA ILE A 88 -8.46 1.63 -4.85
C ILE A 88 -9.50 0.63 -4.32
N LEU A 89 -9.24 0.01 -3.17
CA LEU A 89 -10.13 -1.00 -2.59
C LEU A 89 -11.39 -0.36 -1.98
N GLY A 90 -11.23 0.65 -1.12
CA GLY A 90 -12.31 1.23 -0.32
C GLY A 90 -12.89 2.54 -0.86
N GLY A 91 -12.30 3.09 -1.92
CA GLY A 91 -12.66 4.36 -2.52
C GLY A 91 -12.01 5.58 -1.85
N PRO A 92 -12.39 6.80 -2.27
CA PRO A 92 -11.66 8.04 -1.95
C PRO A 92 -11.52 8.34 -0.47
N VAL A 93 -12.59 8.16 0.29
CA VAL A 93 -12.62 8.43 1.73
C VAL A 93 -11.69 7.45 2.47
N VAL A 94 -11.58 6.22 1.98
CA VAL A 94 -10.73 5.20 2.60
C VAL A 94 -9.26 5.50 2.32
N GLY A 95 -8.90 5.83 1.08
CA GLY A 95 -7.53 6.21 0.71
C GLY A 95 -7.03 7.42 1.48
N ILE A 96 -7.81 8.50 1.52
CA ILE A 96 -7.46 9.72 2.26
C ILE A 96 -7.38 9.43 3.77
N GLY A 97 -8.36 8.72 4.33
CA GLY A 97 -8.37 8.41 5.76
C GLY A 97 -7.18 7.55 6.19
N ALA A 98 -6.87 6.50 5.44
CA ALA A 98 -5.71 5.64 5.71
C ALA A 98 -4.39 6.41 5.56
N GLY A 99 -4.26 7.22 4.50
CA GLY A 99 -3.10 8.09 4.27
C GLY A 99 -2.91 9.11 5.39
N LEU A 100 -3.99 9.70 5.91
CA LEU A 100 -3.95 10.60 7.06
C LEU A 100 -3.49 9.90 8.33
N ILE A 101 -4.09 8.78 8.72
CA ILE A 101 -3.67 8.05 9.94
C ILE A 101 -2.19 7.67 9.84
N SER A 102 -1.81 7.08 8.71
CA SER A 102 -0.46 6.58 8.50
C SER A 102 0.58 7.70 8.39
N GLY A 103 0.27 8.77 7.63
CA GLY A 103 1.14 9.91 7.45
C GLY A 103 1.27 10.76 8.72
N LEU A 104 0.17 11.02 9.42
CA LEU A 104 0.19 11.73 10.70
C LEU A 104 0.98 10.93 11.74
N TYR A 105 0.80 9.62 11.85
CA TYR A 105 1.63 8.80 12.74
C TYR A 105 3.11 8.93 12.40
N ARG A 106 3.48 8.95 11.11
CA ARG A 106 4.88 9.17 10.72
C ARG A 106 5.39 10.53 11.15
N MET A 107 4.60 11.59 10.98
CA MET A 107 4.96 12.94 11.42
C MET A 107 5.07 13.04 12.94
N THR A 108 4.16 12.41 13.68
CA THR A 108 4.12 12.41 15.15
C THR A 108 5.00 11.36 15.79
N GLY A 109 5.56 10.41 15.02
CA GLY A 109 6.58 9.46 15.49
C GLY A 109 7.79 10.18 16.09
N VAL A 110 8.06 11.40 15.61
CA VAL A 110 8.95 12.40 16.21
C VAL A 110 8.72 12.60 17.71
N ILE A 111 7.47 12.55 18.15
CA ILE A 111 7.03 12.80 19.53
C ILE A 111 7.19 11.55 20.40
N TRP A 112 6.95 10.35 19.84
CA TRP A 112 6.93 9.10 20.62
C TRP A 112 8.28 8.38 20.72
N THR A 113 9.17 8.53 19.72
CA THR A 113 10.54 8.00 19.81
C THR A 113 11.48 8.86 20.66
N GLY A 114 10.96 9.99 21.18
CA GLY A 114 11.74 11.05 21.79
C GLY A 114 12.58 11.82 20.75
N PHE A 115 12.84 13.09 21.03
CA PHE A 115 13.86 13.90 20.34
C PHE A 115 15.28 13.26 20.40
N THR A 116 15.42 12.18 21.16
CA THR A 116 16.61 11.36 21.37
C THR A 116 16.80 10.24 20.32
N GLY A 117 15.82 10.00 19.43
CA GLY A 117 15.98 9.07 18.31
C GLY A 117 16.69 9.71 17.12
N THR A 118 18.02 9.59 17.04
CA THR A 118 18.89 10.07 15.93
C THR A 118 18.49 9.55 14.53
N ILE A 119 17.49 8.66 14.41
CA ILE A 119 17.15 7.95 13.18
C ILE A 119 15.72 8.28 12.72
N GLY A 120 15.61 9.07 11.65
CA GLY A 120 14.40 9.24 10.86
C GLY A 120 13.59 10.49 11.16
N PHE A 121 13.98 11.29 12.16
CA PHE A 121 13.30 12.53 12.56
C PHE A 121 13.26 13.56 11.43
N TRP A 122 14.42 13.84 10.84
CA TRP A 122 14.55 14.92 9.86
C TRP A 122 13.76 14.67 8.57
N SER A 123 13.54 13.41 8.19
CA SER A 123 12.71 13.03 7.05
C SER A 123 11.26 12.70 7.42
N ALA A 124 10.90 12.66 8.71
CA ALA A 124 9.60 12.19 9.17
C ALA A 124 8.44 13.00 8.59
N ILE A 125 8.56 14.33 8.56
CA ILE A 125 7.51 15.21 8.07
C ILE A 125 7.38 15.09 6.55
N GLY A 126 8.50 15.13 5.81
CA GLY A 126 8.50 14.95 4.36
C GLY A 126 7.87 13.62 3.94
N CYS A 127 8.30 12.51 4.56
CA CYS A 127 7.74 11.20 4.26
C CYS A 127 6.28 11.06 4.72
N GLY A 128 5.90 11.70 5.83
CA GLY A 128 4.51 11.73 6.28
C GLY A 128 3.60 12.45 5.29
N VAL A 129 4.03 13.61 4.78
CA VAL A 129 3.29 14.39 3.79
C VAL A 129 3.14 13.60 2.49
N ALA A 130 4.22 12.94 2.05
CA ALA A 130 4.17 12.07 0.88
C ALA A 130 3.15 10.92 1.06
N THR A 131 3.09 10.30 2.24
CA THR A 131 2.10 9.24 2.50
C THR A 131 0.66 9.75 2.50
N VAL A 132 0.40 10.95 3.02
CA VAL A 132 -0.92 11.58 2.89
C VAL A 132 -1.24 11.79 1.40
N GLY A 133 -0.29 12.31 0.63
CA GLY A 133 -0.42 12.48 -0.82
C GLY A 133 -0.67 11.16 -1.56
N ALA A 134 -0.02 10.06 -1.16
CA ALA A 134 -0.27 8.72 -1.70
C ALA A 134 -1.74 8.29 -1.49
N GLY A 135 -2.31 8.60 -0.32
CA GLY A 135 -3.74 8.42 -0.06
C GLY A 135 -4.64 9.20 -1.02
N PHE A 136 -4.26 10.45 -1.35
CA PHE A 136 -4.94 11.25 -2.38
C PHE A 136 -4.77 10.66 -3.78
N VAL A 137 -3.60 10.12 -4.13
CA VAL A 137 -3.38 9.42 -5.41
C VAL A 137 -4.31 8.22 -5.53
N GLY A 138 -4.41 7.37 -4.50
CA GLY A 138 -5.36 6.25 -4.47
C GLY A 138 -6.82 6.70 -4.57
N ALA A 139 -7.17 7.80 -3.91
CA ALA A 139 -8.49 8.41 -4.00
C ALA A 139 -8.80 8.95 -5.41
N TRP A 140 -7.80 9.52 -6.07
CA TRP A 140 -7.94 10.02 -7.43
C TRP A 140 -8.10 8.86 -8.45
N LEU A 141 -7.30 7.81 -8.31
CA LEU A 141 -7.37 6.59 -9.12
C LEU A 141 -8.76 5.93 -9.01
N SER A 142 -9.29 5.78 -7.80
CA SER A 142 -10.61 5.19 -7.59
C SER A 142 -11.75 6.06 -8.10
N LYS A 143 -11.74 7.38 -7.86
CA LYS A 143 -12.84 8.28 -8.23
C LYS A 143 -12.84 8.66 -9.71
N TYR A 144 -11.70 9.09 -10.23
CA TYR A 144 -11.62 9.73 -11.55
C TYR A 144 -11.20 8.75 -12.65
N ARG A 145 -10.33 7.79 -12.34
CA ARG A 145 -9.99 6.70 -13.26
C ARG A 145 -10.97 5.52 -13.15
N LYS A 146 -11.90 5.57 -12.19
CA LYS A 146 -12.93 4.54 -11.91
C LYS A 146 -12.33 3.14 -11.72
N ILE A 147 -11.08 3.07 -11.25
CA ILE A 147 -10.39 1.81 -11.02
C ILE A 147 -11.06 1.12 -9.83
N ASN A 148 -11.54 -0.09 -10.07
CA ASN A 148 -12.21 -0.94 -9.10
C ASN A 148 -11.61 -2.34 -9.18
N ILE A 149 -11.26 -2.91 -8.04
CA ILE A 149 -10.67 -4.26 -7.92
C ILE A 149 -11.44 -5.33 -8.71
N LYS A 150 -12.77 -5.23 -8.80
CA LYS A 150 -13.60 -6.23 -9.47
C LYS A 150 -13.43 -6.27 -10.98
N THR A 151 -13.27 -5.10 -11.58
CA THR A 151 -13.24 -4.94 -13.05
C THR A 151 -11.84 -4.58 -13.53
N ILE A 152 -10.84 -4.63 -12.64
CA ILE A 152 -9.50 -4.14 -12.94
C ILE A 152 -8.84 -5.00 -14.03
N THR A 153 -8.53 -4.35 -15.14
CA THR A 153 -7.80 -4.93 -16.27
C THR A 153 -6.31 -4.97 -15.99
N ASN A 154 -5.57 -5.82 -16.72
CA ASN A 154 -4.11 -5.88 -16.57
C ASN A 154 -3.44 -4.55 -16.97
N LYS A 155 -4.06 -3.77 -17.87
CA LYS A 155 -3.60 -2.43 -18.25
C LYS A 155 -3.75 -1.44 -17.09
N GLU A 156 -4.85 -1.49 -16.37
CA GLU A 156 -5.05 -0.66 -15.18
C GLU A 156 -4.14 -1.06 -14.02
N VAL A 157 -3.89 -2.36 -13.84
CA VAL A 157 -2.87 -2.83 -12.87
C VAL A 157 -1.52 -2.21 -13.20
N LEU A 158 -1.07 -2.30 -14.46
CA LEU A 158 0.19 -1.69 -14.89
C LEU A 158 0.20 -0.17 -14.68
N LEU A 159 -0.90 0.51 -15.01
CA LEU A 159 -1.04 1.95 -14.80
C LEU A 159 -0.86 2.32 -13.32
N VAL A 160 -1.50 1.60 -12.41
CA VAL A 160 -1.38 1.86 -10.96
C VAL A 160 0.05 1.62 -10.49
N VAL A 161 0.70 0.54 -10.95
CA VAL A 161 2.11 0.26 -10.62
C VAL A 161 3.03 1.42 -11.06
N LEU A 162 2.86 1.90 -12.29
CA LEU A 162 3.64 3.02 -12.82
C LEU A 162 3.38 4.32 -12.06
N ILE A 163 2.12 4.60 -11.70
CA ILE A 163 1.77 5.79 -10.92
C ILE A 163 2.34 5.71 -9.50
N THR A 164 2.31 4.54 -8.86
CA THR A 164 2.92 4.33 -7.54
C THR A 164 4.45 4.49 -7.61
N ALA A 165 5.10 3.94 -8.64
CA ALA A 165 6.53 4.13 -8.85
C ALA A 165 6.89 5.61 -9.06
N PHE A 166 6.12 6.31 -9.88
CA PHE A 166 6.30 7.74 -10.13
C PHE A 166 6.03 8.60 -8.89
N TRP A 167 5.01 8.24 -8.09
CA TRP A 167 4.73 8.89 -6.81
C TRP A 167 5.93 8.77 -5.87
N GLU A 168 6.56 7.60 -5.81
CA GLU A 168 7.73 7.39 -4.96
C GLU A 168 8.94 8.21 -5.40
N VAL A 169 9.10 8.46 -6.71
CA VAL A 169 10.11 9.41 -7.21
C VAL A 169 9.79 10.83 -6.72
N ILE A 170 8.54 11.28 -6.82
CA ILE A 170 8.13 12.60 -6.31
C ILE A 170 8.35 12.70 -4.79
N HIS A 171 7.99 11.64 -4.06
CA HIS A 171 8.19 11.55 -2.61
C HIS A 171 9.66 11.79 -2.25
N LEU A 172 10.58 11.04 -2.84
CA LEU A 172 11.98 11.04 -2.43
C LEU A 172 12.81 12.18 -3.03
N GLU A 173 12.51 12.61 -4.25
CA GLU A 173 13.30 13.62 -4.97
C GLU A 173 12.71 15.02 -4.90
N VAL A 174 11.44 15.16 -4.49
CA VAL A 174 10.76 16.47 -4.41
C VAL A 174 10.24 16.74 -3.01
N ILE A 175 9.36 15.89 -2.47
CA ILE A 175 8.67 16.19 -1.19
C ILE A 175 9.66 16.18 -0.02
N VAL A 176 10.47 15.13 0.10
CA VAL A 176 11.43 15.02 1.21
C VAL A 176 12.50 16.11 1.14
N PRO A 177 13.18 16.37 -0.01
CA PRO A 177 14.19 17.41 -0.08
C PRO A 177 13.65 18.82 0.14
N LEU A 178 12.39 19.11 -0.21
CA LEU A 178 11.80 20.44 0.03
C LEU A 178 11.41 20.68 1.49
N ILE A 179 10.93 19.64 2.19
CA ILE A 179 10.38 19.77 3.54
C ILE A 179 11.44 19.56 4.62
N SER A 180 12.34 18.61 4.39
CA SER A 180 13.28 18.14 5.41
C SER A 180 14.36 19.14 5.86
N PRO A 181 14.85 20.09 5.02
CA PRO A 181 15.84 21.09 5.46
C PRO A 181 15.39 21.95 6.64
N LEU A 182 14.08 22.04 6.90
CA LEU A 182 13.55 22.69 8.10
C LEU A 182 13.94 21.99 9.41
N TYR A 183 14.46 20.75 9.32
CA TYR A 183 14.71 19.85 10.44
C TYR A 183 16.12 19.24 10.42
N THR A 184 17.03 19.72 9.56
CA THR A 184 18.41 19.26 9.45
C THR A 184 19.35 20.37 8.95
N THR A 185 20.66 20.19 9.14
CA THR A 185 21.69 21.08 8.57
C THR A 185 21.98 20.79 7.09
N LYS A 186 21.44 19.69 6.54
CA LYS A 186 21.62 19.31 5.14
C LYS A 186 20.81 20.22 4.21
N THR A 187 21.42 20.62 3.11
CA THR A 187 20.79 21.33 2.01
C THR A 187 19.87 20.43 1.19
N ILE A 188 18.98 21.04 0.38
CA ILE A 188 18.08 20.32 -0.53
C ILE A 188 18.88 19.36 -1.44
N SER A 189 20.01 19.82 -1.99
CA SER A 189 20.85 19.03 -2.89
C SER A 189 21.50 17.84 -2.19
N GLU A 190 22.02 18.02 -0.98
CA GLU A 190 22.61 16.91 -0.20
C GLU A 190 21.57 15.84 0.15
N ILE A 191 20.34 16.26 0.48
CA ILE A 191 19.24 15.34 0.75
C ILE A 191 18.86 14.59 -0.53
N ALA A 192 18.64 15.29 -1.64
CA ALA A 192 18.31 14.67 -2.92
C ALA A 192 19.37 13.65 -3.37
N ILE A 193 20.66 14.00 -3.28
CA ILE A 193 21.77 13.08 -3.62
C ILE A 193 21.75 11.83 -2.73
N LEU A 194 21.53 12.00 -1.42
CA LEU A 194 21.45 10.88 -0.47
C LEU A 194 20.30 9.93 -0.85
N PHE A 195 19.11 10.47 -1.12
CA PHE A 195 17.95 9.66 -1.50
C PHE A 195 18.15 9.00 -2.86
N ALA A 196 18.62 9.73 -3.87
CA ALA A 196 18.89 9.22 -5.21
C ALA A 196 19.88 8.03 -5.20
N GLN A 197 20.97 8.14 -4.42
CA GLN A 197 22.02 7.13 -4.41
C GLN A 197 21.70 5.92 -3.54
N GLN A 198 20.94 6.10 -2.46
CA GLN A 198 20.78 5.05 -1.44
C GLN A 198 19.37 4.45 -1.37
N LEU A 199 18.33 5.22 -1.69
CA LEU A 199 16.95 4.85 -1.36
C LEU A 199 16.01 4.81 -2.55
N LEU A 200 16.27 5.60 -3.60
CA LEU A 200 15.36 5.77 -4.72
C LEU A 200 15.02 4.44 -5.40
N ILE A 201 16.03 3.73 -5.90
CA ILE A 201 15.84 2.45 -6.58
C ILE A 201 15.12 1.42 -5.68
N PRO A 202 15.62 1.10 -4.47
CA PRO A 202 14.98 0.07 -3.65
C PRO A 202 13.57 0.46 -3.20
N MET A 203 13.28 1.73 -2.87
CA MET A 203 11.94 2.16 -2.40
C MET A 203 10.94 2.19 -3.55
N VAL A 204 11.34 2.65 -4.74
CA VAL A 204 10.50 2.64 -5.94
C VAL A 204 10.11 1.20 -6.30
N ILE A 205 11.09 0.28 -6.34
CA ILE A 205 10.83 -1.14 -6.63
C ILE A 205 9.91 -1.75 -5.57
N ALA A 206 10.16 -1.45 -4.30
CA ALA A 206 9.37 -1.97 -3.19
C ALA A 206 7.90 -1.56 -3.25
N ASN A 207 7.62 -0.27 -3.43
CA ASN A 207 6.28 0.25 -3.50
C ASN A 207 5.56 -0.22 -4.77
N ALA A 208 6.27 -0.28 -5.91
CA ALA A 208 5.75 -0.79 -7.18
C ALA A 208 5.39 -2.29 -7.13
N LEU A 209 6.26 -3.13 -6.57
CA LEU A 209 5.98 -4.55 -6.36
C LEU A 209 4.88 -4.75 -5.31
N GLY A 210 4.90 -3.97 -4.22
CA GLY A 210 3.89 -4.02 -3.18
C GLY A 210 2.49 -3.76 -3.73
N ILE A 211 2.31 -2.67 -4.50
CA ILE A 211 1.00 -2.38 -5.10
C ILE A 211 0.60 -3.43 -6.13
N LEU A 212 1.54 -3.94 -6.93
CA LEU A 212 1.28 -5.01 -7.89
C LEU A 212 0.69 -6.23 -7.16
N LEU A 213 1.35 -6.66 -6.09
CA LEU A 213 0.93 -7.83 -5.31
C LEU A 213 -0.42 -7.60 -4.62
N PHE A 214 -0.63 -6.44 -4.00
CA PHE A 214 -1.93 -6.08 -3.44
C PHE A 214 -3.06 -6.17 -4.48
N LEU A 215 -2.84 -5.62 -5.68
CA LEU A 215 -3.83 -5.64 -6.75
C LEU A 215 -4.08 -7.04 -7.30
N LEU A 216 -3.03 -7.83 -7.54
CA LEU A 216 -3.17 -9.19 -8.07
C LEU A 216 -3.90 -10.10 -7.09
N ILE A 217 -3.57 -10.03 -5.80
CA ILE A 217 -4.26 -10.81 -4.76
C ILE A 217 -5.73 -10.38 -4.65
N ALA A 218 -6.00 -9.08 -4.62
CA ALA A 218 -7.36 -8.58 -4.52
C ALA A 218 -8.22 -8.94 -5.75
N LYS A 219 -7.62 -8.89 -6.95
CA LYS A 219 -8.23 -9.34 -8.20
C LYS A 219 -8.52 -10.84 -8.18
N ASP A 220 -7.56 -11.66 -7.77
CA ASP A 220 -7.75 -13.12 -7.64
C ASP A 220 -8.87 -13.46 -6.66
N ILE A 221 -8.92 -12.77 -5.51
CA ILE A 221 -10.02 -12.91 -4.53
C ILE A 221 -11.37 -12.58 -5.16
N ALA A 222 -11.46 -11.49 -5.91
CA ALA A 222 -12.70 -11.08 -6.56
C ALA A 222 -13.15 -12.10 -7.61
N LEU A 223 -12.24 -12.58 -8.46
CA LEU A 223 -12.52 -13.59 -9.48
C LEU A 223 -12.96 -14.93 -8.88
N LYS A 224 -12.28 -15.39 -7.81
CA LYS A 224 -12.69 -16.59 -7.08
C LYS A 224 -14.10 -16.46 -6.53
N ARG A 225 -14.45 -15.29 -5.97
CA ARG A 225 -15.79 -15.07 -5.43
C ARG A 225 -16.85 -15.04 -6.53
N GLU A 226 -16.56 -14.46 -7.67
CA GLU A 226 -17.46 -14.46 -8.83
C GLU A 226 -17.73 -15.89 -9.31
N ALA A 227 -16.69 -16.71 -9.46
CA ALA A 227 -16.81 -18.12 -9.84
C ALA A 227 -17.63 -18.95 -8.82
N GLU A 228 -17.42 -18.72 -7.51
CA GLU A 228 -18.22 -19.35 -6.44
C GLU A 228 -19.72 -19.00 -6.55
N LEU A 229 -20.05 -17.76 -6.91
CA LEU A 229 -21.44 -17.33 -7.05
C LEU A 229 -22.08 -17.94 -8.30
N ALA A 230 -21.38 -17.92 -9.44
CA ALA A 230 -21.86 -18.54 -10.67
C ALA A 230 -22.11 -20.05 -10.51
N LEU A 231 -21.23 -20.76 -9.82
CA LEU A 231 -21.41 -22.20 -9.54
C LEU A 231 -22.63 -22.46 -8.63
N LYS A 232 -22.89 -21.58 -7.66
CA LYS A 232 -24.07 -21.70 -6.79
C LYS A 232 -25.37 -21.47 -7.57
N GLU A 233 -25.38 -20.55 -8.53
CA GLU A 233 -26.53 -20.31 -9.40
C GLU A 233 -26.79 -21.49 -10.33
N LEU A 234 -25.75 -22.06 -10.94
CA LEU A 234 -25.86 -23.27 -11.77
C LEU A 234 -26.43 -24.46 -10.98
N ARG A 235 -25.93 -24.71 -9.76
CA ARG A 235 -26.43 -25.81 -8.92
C ARG A 235 -27.90 -25.66 -8.55
N LYS A 236 -28.34 -24.44 -8.25
CA LYS A 236 -29.76 -24.16 -7.98
C LYS A 236 -30.63 -24.42 -9.20
N ALA A 237 -30.18 -23.99 -10.38
CA ALA A 237 -30.90 -24.26 -11.62
C ALA A 237 -30.98 -25.77 -11.93
N GLU A 238 -29.91 -26.52 -11.67
CA GLU A 238 -29.91 -28.00 -11.79
C GLU A 238 -30.87 -28.67 -10.81
N GLU A 239 -30.94 -28.19 -9.56
CA GLU A 239 -31.89 -28.67 -8.55
C GLU A 239 -33.35 -28.38 -8.96
N GLU A 240 -33.63 -27.16 -9.44
CA GLU A 240 -34.97 -26.78 -9.93
C GLU A 240 -35.41 -27.61 -11.15
N ILE A 241 -34.50 -27.91 -12.08
CA ILE A 241 -34.79 -28.78 -13.24
C ILE A 241 -35.12 -30.20 -12.77
N LYS A 242 -34.35 -30.77 -11.83
CA LYS A 242 -34.62 -32.10 -11.27
C LYS A 242 -35.98 -32.16 -10.58
N GLU A 243 -36.34 -31.15 -9.78
CA GLU A 243 -37.66 -31.09 -9.14
C GLU A 243 -38.81 -31.03 -10.15
N ILE A 244 -38.61 -30.39 -11.31
CA ILE A 244 -39.60 -30.35 -12.39
C ILE A 244 -39.72 -31.71 -13.08
N GLU A 245 -38.61 -32.42 -13.28
CA GLU A 245 -38.58 -33.77 -13.86
C GLU A 245 -39.23 -34.81 -12.93
N GLU A 246 -38.99 -34.74 -11.62
CA GLU A 246 -39.60 -35.66 -10.63
C GLU A 246 -41.11 -35.46 -10.43
N LYS A 247 -41.65 -34.30 -10.81
CA LYS A 247 -43.09 -33.98 -10.72
C LYS A 247 -43.88 -34.34 -12.00
N LYS A 248 -43.21 -34.82 -13.05
CA LYS A 248 -43.84 -35.28 -14.30
C LYS A 248 -43.98 -36.80 -14.32
#